data_AF-A0A1N7M070-F1
#
_entry.id   AF-A0A1N7M070-F1
#
_cell.length_a   1.000
_cell.length_b   1.000
_cell.length_c   1.000
_cell.angle_alpha   90.00
_cell.angle_beta   90.00
_cell.angle_gamma   90.00
#
_symmetry.space_group_name_H-M   'P 1'
#
loop_
_entity.id
_entity.type
_entity.pdbx_description
1 polymer ?
#
loop_
_entity_poly.entity_id
_entity_poly.type
_entity_poly.pdbx_seq_one_letter_code
_entity_poly.pdbx_strand_id
1 'polypeptide(L)' 'INGLYKAEIIHRRGPWRSFEAVEYATLEWGDWFNNHRLLEPIGNIPPAEAEANFYADLETEDMAA' A
#
# COMPACT_ATOMS: atom_id res chain seq x y z
N ILE A 1 7.27 -2.98 -4.76
CA ILE A 1 6.17 -2.03 -5.00
C ILE A 1 6.09 -1.57 -6.46
N ASN A 2 7.07 -0.82 -7.00
CA ASN A 2 7.00 -0.23 -8.35
C ASN A 2 6.67 -1.23 -9.49
N GLY A 3 7.32 -2.40 -9.51
CA GLY A 3 7.03 -3.43 -10.53
C GLY A 3 5.60 -3.96 -10.48
N LEU A 4 5.04 -4.10 -9.28
CA LEU A 4 3.68 -4.58 -9.05
C LEU A 4 2.65 -3.55 -9.49
N TYR A 5 2.88 -2.27 -9.15
CA TYR A 5 2.07 -1.15 -9.62
C TYR A 5 2.02 -1.10 -11.16
N LYS A 6 3.18 -1.22 -11.83
CA LYS A 6 3.23 -1.27 -13.31
C LYS A 6 2.46 -2.45 -13.87
N ALA A 7 2.56 -3.63 -13.28
CA ALA A 7 1.85 -4.83 -13.73
C ALA A 7 0.32 -4.72 -13.53
N GLU A 8 -0.13 -4.34 -12.33
CA GLU A 8 -1.54 -4.36 -11.93
C GLU A 8 -2.32 -3.15 -12.46
N ILE A 9 -1.68 -1.98 -12.59
CA ILE A 9 -2.34 -0.73 -13.00
C ILE A 9 -1.96 -0.35 -14.43
N ILE A 10 -0.67 -0.13 -14.71
CA ILE A 10 -0.26 0.42 -16.01
C ILE A 10 -0.52 -0.57 -17.15
N HIS A 11 -0.10 -1.84 -17.00
CA HIS A 11 -0.21 -2.83 -18.06
C HIS A 11 -1.57 -3.52 -18.10
N ARG A 12 -2.14 -3.91 -16.94
CA ARG A 12 -3.40 -4.66 -16.89
C ARG A 12 -4.65 -3.81 -17.15
N ARG A 13 -4.69 -2.57 -16.69
CA ARG A 13 -5.86 -1.67 -16.84
C ARG A 13 -5.72 -0.69 -18.00
N GLY A 14 -4.53 -0.58 -18.60
CA GLY A 14 -4.32 0.21 -19.81
C GLY A 14 -4.93 -0.44 -21.07
N PRO A 15 -4.93 0.28 -22.21
CA PRO A 15 -4.39 1.61 -22.42
C PRO A 15 -5.24 2.72 -21.78
N TRP A 16 -4.58 3.74 -21.24
CA TRP A 16 -5.22 4.85 -20.55
C TRP A 16 -5.56 6.00 -21.51
N ARG A 17 -6.69 6.66 -21.26
CA ARG A 17 -7.20 7.73 -22.13
C ARG A 17 -6.63 9.11 -21.81
N SER A 18 -6.18 9.33 -20.58
CA SER A 18 -5.59 10.60 -20.12
C SER A 18 -4.72 10.36 -18.87
N PHE A 19 -3.98 11.39 -18.46
CA PHE A 19 -3.19 11.35 -17.23
C PHE A 19 -4.06 11.30 -15.99
N GLU A 20 -5.18 12.04 -15.97
CA GLU A 20 -6.12 12.08 -14.85
C GLU A 20 -6.72 10.69 -14.58
N ALA A 21 -6.96 9.90 -15.63
CA ALA A 21 -7.44 8.53 -15.48
C ALA A 21 -6.38 7.63 -14.79
N VAL A 22 -5.10 7.84 -15.08
CA VAL A 22 -3.99 7.13 -14.42
C VAL A 22 -3.88 7.58 -12.97
N GLU A 23 -3.95 8.89 -12.70
CA GLU A 23 -3.88 9.45 -11.35
C GLU A 23 -4.99 8.90 -10.46
N TYR A 24 -6.23 8.88 -10.94
CA TYR A 24 -7.35 8.32 -10.19
C TYR A 24 -7.15 6.83 -9.89
N ALA A 25 -6.77 6.03 -10.89
CA ALA A 25 -6.50 4.61 -10.69
C ALA A 25 -5.31 4.36 -9.75
N THR A 26 -4.35 5.29 -9.71
CA THR A 26 -3.21 5.25 -8.78
C THR A 26 -3.68 5.46 -7.34
N LEU A 27 -4.57 6.44 -7.12
CA LEU A 27 -5.14 6.70 -5.80
C LEU A 27 -5.95 5.51 -5.28
N GLU A 28 -6.81 4.94 -6.13
CA GLU A 28 -7.57 3.72 -5.80
C GLU A 28 -6.64 2.54 -5.47
N TRP A 29 -5.58 2.37 -6.26
CA TRP A 29 -4.63 1.28 -6.03
C TRP A 29 -3.84 1.49 -4.74
N GLY A 30 -3.43 2.73 -4.44
CA GLY A 30 -2.72 3.06 -3.22
C GLY A 30 -3.56 2.79 -1.98
N ASP A 31 -4.83 3.21 -1.99
CA ASP A 31 -5.77 2.92 -0.90
C ASP A 31 -5.99 1.42 -0.72
N TRP A 32 -6.28 0.69 -1.80
CA TRP A 32 -6.45 -0.75 -1.72
C TRP A 32 -5.17 -1.45 -1.24
N PHE A 33 -4.00 -1.08 -1.78
CA PHE A 33 -2.73 -1.70 -1.44
C PHE A 33 -2.37 -1.47 0.04
N ASN A 34 -2.55 -0.25 0.55
CA ASN A 34 -2.14 0.09 1.91
C ASN A 34 -3.17 -0.32 2.98
N ASN A 35 -4.46 -0.18 2.67
CA ASN A 35 -5.52 -0.32 3.68
C ASN A 35 -6.28 -1.65 3.58
N HIS A 36 -6.17 -2.38 2.48
CA HIS A 36 -7.02 -3.56 2.23
C HIS A 36 -6.23 -4.81 1.82
N ARG A 37 -5.06 -4.67 1.19
CA ARG A 37 -4.28 -5.81 0.69
C ARG A 37 -3.54 -6.50 1.82
N LEU A 38 -3.87 -7.76 2.07
CA LEU A 38 -3.13 -8.60 3.01
C LEU A 38 -1.82 -9.07 2.40
N LEU A 39 -0.73 -8.97 3.17
CA LEU A 39 0.59 -9.42 2.75
C LEU A 39 1.14 -10.47 3.73
N GLU A 40 1.34 -11.68 3.23
CA GLU A 40 1.89 -12.80 4.02
C GLU A 40 3.20 -12.46 4.75
N PRO A 41 4.19 -11.78 4.14
CA PRO A 41 5.47 -11.50 4.81
C PRO A 41 5.38 -10.61 6.06
N ILE A 42 4.28 -9.86 6.22
CA ILE A 42 4.02 -9.01 7.40
C ILE A 42 2.90 -9.57 8.27
N GLY A 43 2.57 -10.87 8.13
CA GLY A 43 1.60 -11.55 8.98
C GLY A 43 0.16 -11.55 8.45
N ASN A 44 -0.04 -11.36 7.14
CA ASN A 44 -1.36 -11.29 6.51
C ASN A 44 -2.24 -10.14 7.03
N ILE A 45 -1.64 -8.99 7.35
CA ILE A 45 -2.33 -7.74 7.64
C ILE A 45 -2.07 -6.69 6.55
N PRO A 46 -2.88 -5.62 6.45
CA PRO A 46 -2.61 -4.50 5.57
C PRO A 46 -1.31 -3.78 5.93
N PRO A 47 -0.56 -3.22 4.95
CA PRO A 47 0.64 -2.43 5.21
C PRO A 47 0.44 -1.29 6.21
N ALA A 48 -0.67 -0.56 6.13
CA ALA A 48 -0.95 0.54 7.05
C ALA A 48 -1.11 0.07 8.50
N GLU A 49 -1.68 -1.11 8.71
CA GLU A 49 -1.79 -1.72 10.05
C GLU A 49 -0.42 -2.15 10.56
N ALA A 50 0.41 -2.77 9.71
CA ALA A 50 1.76 -3.15 10.09
C ALA A 50 2.63 -1.94 10.47
N GLU A 51 2.51 -0.83 9.73
CA GLU A 51 3.18 0.43 10.04
C GLU A 51 2.69 1.01 11.37
N ALA A 52 1.38 1.04 11.61
CA ALA A 52 0.81 1.52 12.86
C ALA A 52 1.30 0.69 14.08
N ASN A 53 1.33 -0.64 13.95
CA ASN A 53 1.84 -1.53 14.99
C ASN A 53 3.33 -1.27 15.27
N PHE A 54 4.14 -1.10 14.21
CA PHE A 54 5.56 -0.82 14.34
C PHE A 54 5.81 0.48 15.13
N TYR A 55 5.08 1.56 14.83
CA TYR A 55 5.24 2.81 15.56
C TYR A 55 4.72 2.74 17.00
N ALA A 56 3.63 2.01 17.25
CA ALA A 56 3.14 1.79 18.62
C ALA A 56 4.14 1.03 19.49
N ASP A 57 4.82 0.03 18.91
CA ASP A 57 5.87 -0.73 19.60
C ASP A 57 7.09 0.16 19.89
N LEU A 58 7.54 0.97 18.92
CA LEU A 58 8.64 1.92 19.12
C LEU A 58 8.35 2.94 20.23
N GLU A 59 7.14 3.52 20.24
CA GLU A 59 6.73 4.43 21.31
C GLU A 59 6.72 3.76 22.68
N THR A 60 6.34 2.47 22.73
CA THR A 60 6.34 1.68 23.97
C THR A 60 7.76 1.41 24.47
N GLU A 61 8.69 1.09 23.58
CA GLU A 61 10.11 0.89 23.92
C GLU A 61 10.75 2.17 24.45
N ASP A 62 10.52 3.32 23.80
CA ASP A 62 11.03 4.62 24.24
C ASP A 62 10.49 5.03 25.63
N MET A 63 9.24 4.70 25.94
CA MET A 63 8.62 4.97 27.24
C MET A 63 9.12 4.05 28.37
N ALA A 64 9.71 2.90 28.04
CA ALA A 64 10.20 1.92 29.00
C ALA A 64 11.71 2.08 29.34
N ALA A 65 12.43 2.94 28.62
CA ALA A 65 13.85 3.25 28.81
C ALA A 65 14.12 4.37 29.82
#